data_AF-A0A183U700-F1
#
_entry.id   AF-A0A183U700-F1
#
_cell.length_a   1.000
_cell.length_b   1.000
_cell.length_c   1.000
_cell.angle_alpha   90.00
_cell.angle_beta   90.00
_cell.angle_gamma   90.00
#
_symmetry.space_group_name_H-M   'P 1'
#
loop_
_entity.id
_entity.type
_entity.pdbx_description
1 polymer ?
#
loop_
_entity_poly.entity_id
_entity_poly.type
_entity_poly.pdbx_seq_one_letter_code
_entity_poly.pdbx_strand_id
1 'polypeptide(L)'
;MQQCFVYPIIILNFIGHPLCLFCEKRFLDDEFRYKHLRKDHFFCQICDADGFSNYFFPEHKDLLRHYRKQHVICEEGECKQLGIAFRTDTELKLHKVGFFSLALS
;
A
#
# COMPACT_ATOMS: atom_id res chain seq x y z
N MET A 1 7.72 18.87 -3.60
CA MET A 1 8.59 17.72 -3.26
C MET A 1 8.10 17.10 -1.94
N GLN A 2 7.02 16.31 -2.00
CA GLN A 2 6.41 15.73 -0.80
C GLN A 2 7.24 14.53 -0.36
N GLN A 3 8.00 14.76 0.72
CA GLN A 3 8.80 13.79 1.44
C GLN A 3 7.97 12.53 1.70
N CYS A 4 8.38 11.44 1.05
CA CYS A 4 8.18 10.10 1.56
C CYS A 4 8.90 10.06 2.90
N PHE A 5 8.18 10.26 4.01
CA PHE A 5 8.75 10.09 5.33
C PHE A 5 8.99 8.60 5.56
N VAL A 6 10.12 8.11 5.06
CA VAL A 6 10.84 7.00 5.67
C VAL A 6 11.29 7.52 7.03
N TYR A 7 10.41 7.49 8.04
CA TYR A 7 10.84 7.78 9.39
C TYR A 7 11.90 6.72 9.74
N PRO A 8 13.18 7.11 9.90
CA PRO A 8 14.21 6.18 10.32
C PRO A 8 13.72 5.60 11.65
N ILE A 9 13.71 4.28 11.76
CA ILE A 9 13.32 3.51 12.93
C ILE A 9 13.84 4.23 14.18
N ILE A 10 12.98 5.00 14.85
CA ILE A 10 13.38 5.79 16.02
C ILE A 10 13.50 4.79 17.15
N ILE A 11 14.69 4.21 17.27
CA ILE A 11 15.18 3.55 18.48
C ILE A 11 15.48 4.68 19.47
N LEU A 12 14.45 5.25 20.10
CA LEU A 12 14.65 5.95 21.35
C LEU A 12 14.00 5.15 22.48
N ASN A 13 14.88 4.75 23.40
CA ASN A 13 14.65 4.33 24.78
C ASN A 13 14.48 2.82 25.07
N PHE A 14 15.61 2.20 25.41
CA PHE A 14 15.84 1.07 26.32
C PHE A 14 14.99 -0.21 26.13
N ILE A 15 15.61 -1.25 25.55
CA ILE A 15 15.25 -2.68 25.68
C ILE A 15 13.73 -2.92 25.73
N GLY A 16 13.04 -2.44 24.71
CA GLY A 16 11.58 -2.44 24.66
C GLY A 16 11.10 -2.93 23.30
N HIS A 17 10.33 -4.01 23.35
CA HIS A 17 9.50 -4.56 22.28
C HIS A 17 9.07 -3.56 21.19
N PRO A 18 9.24 -3.90 19.89
CA PRO A 18 8.99 -2.98 18.79
C PRO A 18 7.55 -2.44 18.82
N LEU A 19 7.43 -1.12 18.74
CA LEU A 19 6.18 -0.37 18.76
C LEU A 19 5.68 -0.12 17.34
N CYS A 20 4.36 -0.13 17.17
CA CYS A 20 3.72 0.27 15.93
C CYS A 20 3.85 1.80 15.73
N LEU A 21 4.10 2.22 14.48
CA LEU A 21 4.33 3.63 14.13
C LEU A 21 3.04 4.46 14.06
N PHE A 22 1.90 3.78 13.96
CA PHE A 22 0.58 4.40 13.78
C PHE A 22 -0.33 4.19 14.98
N CYS A 23 0.06 3.27 15.87
CA CYS A 23 -0.74 2.81 16.97
C CYS A 23 0.19 2.51 18.14
N GLU A 24 -0.22 2.85 19.36
CA GLU A 24 0.64 2.71 20.54
C GLU A 24 0.73 1.26 21.07
N LYS A 25 0.50 0.27 20.18
CA LYS A 25 0.60 -1.16 20.49
C LYS A 25 2.06 -1.61 20.49
N ARG A 26 2.44 -2.39 21.50
CA ARG A 26 3.74 -3.05 21.65
C ARG A 26 3.67 -4.49 21.14
N PHE A 27 4.69 -4.94 20.42
CA PHE A 27 4.77 -6.29 19.87
C PHE A 27 6.02 -7.00 20.36
N LEU A 28 5.91 -8.30 20.63
CA LEU A 28 7.04 -9.10 21.13
C LEU A 28 8.24 -9.04 20.17
N ASP A 29 7.97 -9.20 18.87
CA ASP A 29 8.96 -9.24 17.80
C ASP A 29 8.55 -8.37 16.63
N ASP A 30 9.53 -8.04 15.78
CA ASP A 30 9.31 -7.22 14.59
C ASP A 30 8.38 -7.92 13.58
N GLU A 31 8.41 -9.26 13.51
CA GLU A 31 7.52 -10.03 12.65
C GLU A 31 6.05 -9.86 13.05
N PHE A 32 5.73 -9.88 14.35
CA PHE A 32 4.37 -9.66 14.84
C PHE A 32 3.92 -8.22 14.59
N ARG A 33 4.81 -7.25 14.79
CA ARG A 33 4.56 -5.85 14.43
C ARG A 33 4.24 -5.73 12.94
N TYR A 34 5.01 -6.37 12.08
CA TYR A 34 4.83 -6.32 10.63
C TYR A 34 3.51 -6.95 10.19
N LYS A 35 3.13 -8.10 10.77
CA LYS A 35 1.82 -8.73 10.55
C LYS A 35 0.67 -7.80 10.97
N HIS A 36 0.82 -7.09 12.09
CA HIS A 36 -0.17 -6.12 12.53
C HIS A 36 -0.27 -4.92 11.59
N LEU A 37 0.85 -4.37 11.14
CA LEU A 37 0.86 -3.27 10.16
C LEU A 37 0.12 -3.65 8.87
N ARG A 38 0.29 -4.87 8.35
CA ARG A 38 -0.46 -5.34 7.17
C ARG A 38 -1.94 -5.66 7.42
N LYS A 39 -2.38 -5.80 8.68
CA LYS A 39 -3.76 -6.17 9.01
C LYS A 39 -4.61 -4.98 9.47
N ASP A 40 -4.05 -4.13 10.31
CA ASP A 40 -4.73 -2.98 10.92
C ASP A 40 -4.46 -1.66 10.19
N HIS A 41 -3.39 -1.58 9.38
CA HIS A 41 -3.02 -0.34 8.68
C HIS A 41 -3.10 -0.47 7.16
N PHE A 42 -3.26 0.67 6.51
CA PHE A 42 -3.36 0.76 5.06
C PHE A 42 -1.96 0.68 4.46
N PHE A 43 -1.75 -0.21 3.50
CA PHE A 43 -0.47 -0.35 2.79
C PHE A 43 -0.71 -0.54 1.30
N CYS A 44 0.29 -0.19 0.50
CA CYS A 44 0.22 -0.39 -0.92
C CYS A 44 0.62 -1.82 -1.28
N GLN A 45 -0.35 -2.62 -1.72
CA GLN A 45 -0.13 -4.01 -2.15
C GLN A 45 0.83 -4.12 -3.35
N ILE A 46 0.84 -3.12 -4.24
CA ILE A 46 1.69 -3.10 -5.45
C ILE A 46 3.17 -2.93 -5.08
N CYS A 47 3.47 -1.95 -4.22
CA CYS A 47 4.80 -1.73 -3.64
C CYS A 47 5.26 -2.94 -2.80
N ASP A 48 4.38 -3.52 -1.97
CA ASP A 48 4.70 -4.72 -1.19
C ASP A 48 5.11 -5.89 -2.10
N ALA A 49 4.39 -6.11 -3.20
CA ALA A 49 4.74 -7.12 -4.20
C ALA A 49 6.04 -6.82 -4.96
N ASP A 50 6.49 -5.57 -4.99
CA ASP A 50 7.76 -5.15 -5.60
C ASP A 50 8.95 -5.25 -4.62
N GLY A 51 8.70 -5.70 -3.39
CA GLY A 51 9.72 -5.76 -2.33
C GLY A 51 9.85 -4.46 -1.52
N PHE A 52 9.03 -3.45 -1.82
CA PHE A 52 8.91 -2.22 -1.06
C PHE A 52 7.87 -2.36 0.05
N SER A 53 8.14 -3.29 0.97
CA SER A 53 7.23 -3.72 2.04
C SER A 53 7.09 -2.72 3.20
N ASN A 54 7.80 -1.58 3.16
CA ASN A 54 7.83 -0.59 4.24
C ASN A 54 6.93 0.64 4.03
N TYR A 55 6.05 0.63 3.02
CA TYR A 55 5.14 1.75 2.73
C TYR A 55 3.78 1.55 3.38
N PHE A 56 3.65 2.05 4.60
CA PHE A 56 2.42 2.07 5.37
C PHE A 56 1.86 3.49 5.46
N PHE A 57 0.53 3.59 5.46
CA PHE A 57 -0.22 4.84 5.48
C PHE A 57 -1.20 4.86 6.67
N PRO A 58 -1.32 6.00 7.38
CA PRO A 58 -2.22 6.12 8.52
C PRO A 58 -3.70 6.15 8.10
N GLU A 59 -4.00 6.83 6.99
CA GLU A 59 -5.36 7.00 6.50
C GLU A 59 -5.50 6.46 5.07
N HIS A 60 -6.71 5.99 4.74
CA HIS A 60 -7.07 5.57 3.38
C HIS A 60 -6.86 6.69 2.33
N LYS A 61 -7.01 7.96 2.73
CA LYS A 61 -6.79 9.12 1.87
C LYS A 61 -5.33 9.24 1.43
N ASP A 62 -4.38 8.94 2.31
CA ASP A 62 -2.95 8.95 1.98
C ASP A 62 -2.59 7.81 1.03
N LEU A 63 -3.16 6.63 1.22
CA LEU A 63 -3.02 5.50 0.29
C LEU A 63 -3.56 5.87 -1.10
N LEU A 64 -4.76 6.45 -1.18
CA LEU A 64 -5.34 6.94 -2.44
C LEU A 64 -4.45 8.00 -3.11
N ARG A 65 -3.86 8.91 -2.33
CA ARG A 65 -2.94 9.92 -2.85
C ARG A 65 -1.66 9.28 -3.39
N HIS A 66 -1.16 8.23 -2.73
CA HIS A 66 -0.03 7.45 -3.20
C HIS A 66 -0.36 6.73 -4.52
N TYR A 67 -1.51 6.06 -4.61
CA TYR A 67 -1.97 5.44 -5.85
C TYR A 67 -2.03 6.43 -7.01
N ARG A 68 -2.58 7.63 -6.80
CA ARG A 68 -2.63 8.66 -7.86
C ARG A 68 -1.28 9.23 -8.28
N LYS A 69 -0.24 9.10 -7.43
CA LYS A 69 1.08 9.71 -7.66
C LYS A 69 2.13 8.73 -8.16
N GLN A 70 2.04 7.47 -7.76
CA GLN A 70 3.06 6.46 -8.03
C GLN A 70 2.52 5.30 -8.88
N HIS A 71 1.20 5.19 -9.00
CA HIS A 71 0.54 4.08 -9.69
C HIS A 71 -0.46 4.61 -10.73
N VAL A 72 -0.89 3.70 -11.61
CA VAL A 72 -1.88 4.02 -12.65
C VAL A 72 -3.22 3.47 -12.22
N ILE A 73 -4.17 4.35 -11.92
CA ILE A 73 -5.53 3.95 -11.57
C ILE A 73 -6.39 3.80 -12.83
N CYS A 74 -7.27 2.80 -12.84
CA CYS A 74 -8.27 2.69 -13.90
C CYS A 74 -9.43 3.64 -13.62
N GLU A 75 -9.70 4.56 -14.54
CA GLU A 75 -10.82 5.51 -14.44
C GLU A 75 -12.06 5.07 -15.23
N GLU A 76 -12.11 3.81 -15.67
CA GLU A 76 -13.22 3.30 -16.48
C GLU A 76 -14.30 2.62 -15.63
N GLY A 77 -15.54 3.09 -15.78
CA GLY A 77 -16.75 2.43 -15.29
C GLY A 77 -16.68 1.95 -13.83
N GLU A 78 -16.95 0.66 -13.63
CA GLU A 78 -16.95 0.00 -12.32
C GLU A 78 -15.55 -0.11 -11.70
N CYS A 79 -14.49 -0.17 -12.51
CA CYS A 79 -13.11 -0.23 -12.01
C CYS A 79 -12.71 1.04 -11.26
N LYS A 80 -13.28 2.18 -11.64
CA LYS A 80 -13.13 3.45 -10.92
C LYS A 80 -13.82 3.44 -9.56
N GLN A 81 -14.99 2.81 -9.46
CA GLN A 81 -15.73 2.68 -8.20
C GLN A 81 -15.03 1.71 -7.24
N LEU A 82 -14.46 0.64 -7.79
CA LEU A 82 -13.66 -0.33 -7.06
C LEU A 82 -12.27 0.22 -6.69
N GLY A 83 -11.81 1.29 -7.32
CA GLY A 83 -10.53 1.95 -7.03
C GLY A 83 -9.32 1.11 -7.45
N ILE A 84 -9.41 0.37 -8.55
CA ILE A 84 -8.36 -0.54 -9.00
C ILE A 84 -7.13 0.26 -9.47
N ALA A 85 -5.97 -0.04 -8.87
CA ALA A 85 -4.68 0.56 -9.18
C ALA A 85 -3.71 -0.49 -9.75
N PHE A 86 -2.86 -0.07 -10.68
CA PHE A 86 -1.88 -0.90 -11.40
C PHE A 86 -0.47 -0.34 -11.29
N ARG A 87 0.54 -1.21 -11.44
CA ARG A 87 1.95 -0.80 -11.37
C ARG A 87 2.34 0.08 -12.55
N THR A 88 1.95 -0.31 -13.76
CA THR A 88 2.33 0.36 -15.01
C THR A 88 1.13 0.51 -15.95
N ASP A 89 1.27 1.37 -16.97
CA ASP A 89 0.27 1.50 -18.03
C ASP A 89 0.07 0.19 -18.80
N THR A 90 1.09 -0.67 -18.84
CA THR A 90 1.03 -1.96 -19.53
C THR A 90 0.06 -2.90 -18.81
N GLU A 91 0.11 -2.97 -17.48
CA GLU A 91 -0.87 -3.75 -16.72
C GLU A 91 -2.30 -3.19 -16.86
N LEU A 92 -2.46 -1.86 -16.88
CA LEU A 92 -3.75 -1.25 -17.17
C LEU A 92 -4.26 -1.64 -18.57
N LYS A 93 -3.39 -1.60 -19.59
CA LYS A 93 -3.75 -2.02 -20.97
C LYS A 93 -4.15 -3.49 -21.01
N LEU A 94 -3.40 -4.36 -20.33
CA LEU A 94 -3.74 -5.79 -20.22
C LEU A 94 -5.08 -5.98 -19.51
N HIS A 95 -5.36 -5.23 -18.45
CA HIS A 95 -6.66 -5.26 -17.77
C HIS A 95 -7.80 -4.84 -18.71
N LYS A 96 -7.63 -3.76 -19.48
CA LYS A 96 -8.61 -3.32 -20.48
C LYS A 96 -8.87 -4.36 -21.56
N VAL A 97 -7.80 -4.96 -22.10
CA VAL A 97 -7.88 -6.00 -23.14
C VAL A 97 -8.49 -7.29 -22.58
N GLY A 98 -8.12 -7.70 -21.37
CA GLY A 98 -8.65 -8.89 -20.70
C GLY A 98 -10.13 -8.76 -20.35
N PHE A 99 -10.57 -7.57 -19.92
CA PHE A 99 -11.99 -7.28 -19.71
C PHE A 99 -12.78 -7.39 -21.03
N PHE A 100 -12.21 -6.90 -22.13
CA PHE A 100 -12.78 -7.08 -23.47
C PHE A 100 -12.84 -8.55 -23.92
N SER A 101 -11.86 -9.37 -23.53
CA SER A 101 -11.79 -10.77 -23.96
C SER A 101 -12.81 -11.69 -23.26
N LEU A 102 -13.24 -11.35 -22.04
CA LEU A 102 -14.28 -12.10 -21.30
C LEU A 102 -15.70 -11.71 -21.71
N ALA A 103 -15.91 -10.54 -22.32
CA ALA A 103 -17.21 -10.10 -22.82
C ALA A 103 -17.62 -10.75 -24.17
N LEU A 104 -16.73 -11.56 -24.76
CA LEU A 104 -16.94 -12.26 -26.04
C LEU A 104 -17.02 -13.79 -25.91
N SER A 105 -17.18 -14.33 -24.69
CA SER A 105 -17.38 -15.77 -24.43
C SER A 105 -18.80 -16.06 -23.97
#